data_AF-A0A5J4QUB7-F1
#
_entry.id   AF-A0A5J4QUB7-F1
#
_cell.length_a   1.000
_cell.length_b   1.000
_cell.length_c   1.000
_cell.angle_alpha   90.00
_cell.angle_beta   90.00
_cell.angle_gamma   90.00
#
_symmetry.space_group_name_H-M   'P 1'
#
loop_
_entity.id
_entity.type
_entity.pdbx_description
1 polymer ?
#
loop_
_entity_poly.entity_id
_entity_poly.type
_entity_poly.pdbx_seq_one_letter_code
_entity_poly.pdbx_strand_id
1 'polypeptide(L)' 'LEMSQNAMHISWSASEVDEKLYNIMCNIHEQCVKYGTEPDGYVNYVKGANIAGFMKVANAMMGQGVI' A
#
# COMPACT_ATOMS: atom_id res chain seq x y z
N LEU A 1 1.55 6.02 10.30
CA LEU A 1 2.29 7.30 10.50
C LEU A 1 2.43 7.61 11.99
N GLU A 2 1.35 7.58 12.78
CA GLU A 2 1.38 7.73 14.23
C GLU A 2 2.35 6.77 14.94
N MET A 3 2.26 5.46 14.68
CA MET A 3 3.18 4.46 15.26
C MET A 3 4.66 4.76 14.96
N SER A 4 4.96 5.28 13.77
CA SER A 4 6.33 5.64 13.37
C SER A 4 6.84 6.86 14.15
N GLN A 5 5.99 7.87 14.35
CA GLN A 5 6.31 9.05 15.18
C GLN A 5 6.58 8.63 16.62
N ASN A 6 5.74 7.77 17.19
CA ASN A 6 5.90 7.25 18.55
C ASN A 6 7.20 6.46 18.72
N ALA A 7 7.53 5.57 17.78
CA ALA A 7 8.73 4.75 17.84
C ALA A 7 10.03 5.57 17.68
N MET A 8 9.98 6.69 16.95
CA MET A 8 11.14 7.57 16.74
C MET A 8 11.22 8.72 17.75
N HIS A 9 10.22 8.88 18.63
CA HIS A 9 10.09 10.02 19.54
C HIS A 9 10.14 11.38 18.82
N ILE A 10 9.48 11.48 17.67
CA ILE A 10 9.36 12.72 16.88
C ILE A 10 7.91 13.14 16.70
N SER A 11 7.68 14.40 16.35
CA SER A 11 6.39 14.90 15.89
C SER A 11 6.57 15.61 14.55
N TRP A 12 5.85 15.17 13.54
CA TRP A 12 5.79 15.82 12.24
C TRP A 12 4.79 16.97 12.26
N SER A 13 5.03 17.97 11.42
CA SER A 13 4.04 18.98 11.10
C SER A 13 2.86 18.35 10.34
N ALA A 14 1.70 19.03 10.36
CA ALA A 14 0.53 18.59 9.61
C ALA A 14 0.83 18.47 8.11
N SER A 15 1.62 19.38 7.54
CA SER A 15 2.03 19.33 6.13
C SER A 15 2.89 18.11 5.80
N GLU A 16 3.81 17.72 6.67
CA GLU A 16 4.62 16.51 6.46
C GLU A 16 3.78 15.23 6.56
N VAL A 17 2.79 15.20 7.45
CA VAL A 17 1.84 14.08 7.55
C VAL A 17 0.99 13.99 6.29
N ASP A 18 0.49 15.11 5.80
CA ASP A 18 -0.32 15.19 4.58
C ASP A 18 0.46 14.74 3.34
N GLU A 19 1.69 15.22 3.15
CA GLU A 19 2.55 14.80 2.05
C GLU A 19 2.83 13.29 2.09
N LYS A 20 3.09 12.74 3.28
CA LYS A 20 3.28 11.28 3.44
C LYS A 20 2.00 10.51 3.12
N LEU A 21 0.85 11.01 3.57
CA LEU A 21 -0.45 10.39 3.28
C LEU A 21 -0.75 10.42 1.78
N TYR A 22 -0.54 11.56 1.12
CA TYR A 22 -0.70 11.71 -0.33
C TYR A 22 0.12 10.65 -1.09
N ASN A 23 1.41 10.53 -0.75
CA ASN A 23 2.28 9.53 -1.35
C ASN A 23 1.81 8.09 -1.09
N ILE A 24 1.32 7.78 0.12
CA ILE A 24 0.74 6.46 0.42
C ILE A 24 -0.46 6.18 -0.49
N MET A 25 -1.35 7.16 -0.69
CA MET A 25 -2.53 7.01 -1.54
C MET A 25 -2.17 6.84 -3.02
N CYS A 26 -1.18 7.58 -3.53
CA CYS A 26 -0.64 7.37 -4.88
C CYS A 26 -0.09 5.95 -5.06
N ASN A 27 0.70 5.46 -4.11
CA ASN A 27 1.22 4.10 -4.16
C ASN A 27 0.09 3.05 -4.15
N ILE A 28 -0.96 3.24 -3.33
CA ILE A 28 -2.13 2.35 -3.32
C ILE A 28 -2.81 2.36 -4.70
N HIS A 29 -3.01 3.54 -5.30
CA HIS A 29 -3.59 3.66 -6.63
C HIS A 29 -2.76 2.92 -7.69
N GLU A 30 -1.44 3.11 -7.70
CA GLU A 30 -0.54 2.43 -8.62
C GLU A 30 -0.64 0.91 -8.52
N GLN A 31 -0.76 0.35 -7.30
CA GLN A 31 -0.98 -1.08 -7.13
C GLN A 31 -2.33 -1.52 -7.69
N CYS A 32 -3.40 -0.76 -7.44
CA CYS A 32 -4.71 -1.05 -7.99
C CYS A 32 -4.73 -1.04 -9.53
N VAL A 33 -4.04 -0.08 -10.15
CA VAL A 33 -3.86 -0.03 -11.61
C VAL A 33 -3.08 -1.25 -12.09
N LYS A 34 -1.89 -1.48 -11.52
CA LYS A 34 -1.00 -2.57 -11.93
C LYS A 34 -1.68 -3.94 -11.93
N TYR A 35 -2.49 -4.24 -10.92
CA TYR A 35 -3.13 -5.55 -10.76
C TYR A 35 -4.59 -5.59 -11.22
N GLY A 36 -5.21 -4.43 -11.42
CA GLY A 36 -6.63 -4.29 -11.74
C GLY A 36 -6.91 -3.88 -13.19
N THR A 37 -5.91 -3.46 -13.97
CA THR A 37 -6.09 -3.13 -15.38
C THR A 37 -6.44 -4.38 -16.20
N GLU A 38 -7.56 -4.30 -16.92
CA GLU A 38 -8.08 -5.32 -17.80
C GLU A 38 -7.59 -5.11 -19.25
N PRO A 39 -7.74 -6.10 -20.15
CA PRO A 39 -7.21 -6.02 -21.52
C PRO A 39 -7.73 -4.86 -22.37
N ASP A 40 -8.90 -4.31 -22.02
CA ASP A 40 -9.52 -3.15 -22.65
C ASP A 40 -9.06 -1.80 -22.06
N GLY A 41 -8.19 -1.84 -21.04
CA GLY A 41 -7.68 -0.67 -20.33
C GLY A 41 -8.55 -0.21 -19.15
N TYR A 42 -9.67 -0.88 -18.86
CA TYR A 42 -10.48 -0.58 -17.67
C TYR A 42 -9.72 -0.97 -16.39
N VAL A 43 -9.78 -0.12 -15.36
CA VAL A 43 -9.14 -0.40 -14.06
C VAL A 43 -10.17 -0.83 -13.04
N ASN A 44 -10.16 -2.12 -12.72
CA ASN A 44 -10.97 -2.68 -11.64
C ASN A 44 -10.24 -2.56 -10.29
N TYR A 45 -10.52 -1.48 -9.55
CA TYR A 45 -9.86 -1.20 -8.27
C TYR A 45 -10.10 -2.26 -7.20
N VAL A 46 -11.29 -2.86 -7.14
CA VAL A 46 -11.61 -3.90 -6.15
C VAL A 46 -10.74 -5.14 -6.40
N LYS A 47 -10.69 -5.58 -7.66
CA LYS A 47 -9.83 -6.68 -8.07
C LYS A 47 -8.35 -6.37 -7.85
N GLY A 48 -7.89 -5.19 -8.28
CA GLY A 48 -6.51 -4.76 -8.12
C GLY A 48 -6.08 -4.68 -6.65
N ALA A 49 -6.90 -4.09 -5.78
CA ALA A 49 -6.63 -4.00 -4.34
C ALA A 49 -6.53 -5.38 -3.68
N ASN A 50 -7.47 -6.29 -4.01
CA ASN A 50 -7.47 -7.64 -3.47
C ASN A 50 -6.23 -8.43 -3.89
N ILE A 51 -5.86 -8.38 -5.17
CA ILE A 51 -4.67 -9.07 -5.69
C ILE A 51 -3.41 -8.47 -5.06
N ALA A 52 -3.27 -7.15 -5.03
CA ALA A 52 -2.10 -6.47 -4.45
C ALA A 52 -1.93 -6.80 -2.97
N GLY A 53 -3.01 -6.74 -2.19
CA GLY A 53 -3.03 -7.08 -0.77
C GLY A 53 -2.67 -8.55 -0.53
N PHE A 54 -3.27 -9.46 -1.29
CA PHE A 54 -2.98 -10.89 -1.21
C PHE A 54 -1.52 -11.20 -1.52
N MET A 55 -0.99 -10.68 -2.63
CA MET A 55 0.40 -10.92 -3.03
C MET A 55 1.41 -10.46 -1.97
N LYS A 56 1.16 -9.31 -1.34
CA LYS A 56 2.03 -8.78 -0.27
C LYS A 56 2.10 -9.75 0.91
N VAL A 57 0.95 -10.27 1.36
CA VAL A 57 0.89 -11.22 2.48
C VAL A 57 1.44 -12.58 2.08
N ALA A 58 1.04 -13.12 0.92
CA ALA A 58 1.50 -14.41 0.43
C ALA A 58 3.03 -14.46 0.27
N ASN A 59 3.65 -13.41 -0.28
CA ASN A 59 5.10 -13.32 -0.38
C ASN A 59 5.78 -13.28 0.98
N ALA A 60 5.21 -12.55 1.96
CA ALA A 60 5.73 -12.52 3.31
C ALA A 60 5.62 -13.89 4.01
N MET A 61 4.50 -14.58 3.85
CA MET A 61 4.29 -15.93 4.39
C MET A 61 5.26 -16.94 3.77
N MET A 62 5.43 -16.93 2.45
CA MET A 62 6.42 -17.78 1.77
C MET A 62 7.85 -17.50 2.26
N GLY A 63 8.18 -16.22 2.50
CA GLY A 63 9.49 -15.83 3.01
C GLY A 63 9.74 -16.24 4.47
N GLN A 64 8.70 -16.34 5.30
CA GLN A 64 8.79 -16.82 6.68
C GLN A 64 8.80 -18.35 6.78
N GLY A 65 8.42 -19.06 5.72
CA GLY A 65 8.36 -20.52 5.68
C GLY A 65 7.12 -21.07 6.41
N VAL A 66 7.15 -22.37 6.71
CA VAL A 66 6.12 -23.01 7.54
C VAL A 66 6.54 -22.84 9.01
N ILE A 67 5.76 -22.06 9.74
CA ILE A 67 5.92 -21.73 11.16
C ILE A 67 4.72 -22.24 11.94
#